data_AF-E3QLV9-F1
#
_entry.id   AF-E3QLV9-F1
#
_cell.length_a   1.000
_cell.length_b   1.000
_cell.length_c   1.000
_cell.angle_alpha   90.00
_cell.angle_beta   90.00
_cell.angle_gamma   90.00
#
_symmetry.space_group_name_H-M   'P 1'
#
loop_
_entity.id
_entity.type
_entity.pdbx_description
1 polymer ?
#
loop_
_entity_poly.entity_id
_entity_poly.type
_entity_poly.pdbx_seq_one_letter_code
_entity_poly.pdbx_strand_id
1 'polypeptide(L)' 'MDGYAAYSKATTLASPERPLLLRVCWAVAAGDEPTELDERTFHGAVEPCLKITTGGIFPKVQGAISCWRSESSTG' A
#
# COMPACT_ATOMS: atom_id res chain seq x y z
N MET A 1 -2.54 -4.84 -13.97
CA MET A 1 -3.68 -4.41 -13.15
C MET A 1 -3.32 -3.13 -12.44
N ASP A 2 -4.24 -2.17 -12.43
CA ASP A 2 -4.11 -0.94 -11.63
C ASP A 2 -4.90 -1.14 -10.33
N GLY A 3 -4.28 -0.81 -9.20
CA GLY A 3 -4.87 -1.08 -7.89
C GLY A 3 -4.19 -0.30 -6.78
N TYR A 4 -4.42 -0.73 -5.54
CA TYR A 4 -3.79 -0.13 -4.37
C TYR A 4 -2.91 -1.16 -3.67
N ALA A 5 -1.65 -0.82 -3.43
CA ALA A 5 -0.80 -1.59 -2.55
C ALA A 5 -1.00 -1.12 -1.11
N ALA A 6 -1.38 -2.05 -0.26
CA ALA A 6 -1.50 -1.86 1.17
C ALA A 6 -0.54 -2.78 1.92
N TYR A 7 -0.18 -2.37 3.15
CA TYR A 7 0.62 -3.21 4.02
C TYR A 7 -0.23 -4.39 4.51
N SER A 8 0.23 -5.63 4.27
CA SER A 8 -0.59 -6.81 4.56
C SER A 8 -1.00 -6.91 6.03
N LYS A 9 -0.14 -6.49 6.97
CA LYS A 9 -0.48 -6.52 8.41
C LYS A 9 -1.61 -5.55 8.77
N ALA A 10 -1.75 -4.43 8.06
CA ALA A 10 -2.84 -3.50 8.28
C ALA A 10 -4.19 -4.12 7.90
N THR A 11 -4.21 -4.94 6.85
CA THR A 11 -5.42 -5.61 6.34
C THR A 11 -5.87 -6.83 7.15
N THR A 12 -5.07 -7.31 8.12
CA THR A 12 -5.35 -8.57 8.85
C THR A 12 -6.66 -8.56 9.64
N LEU A 13 -7.12 -7.36 10.06
CA LEU A 13 -8.35 -7.18 10.84
C LEU A 13 -9.52 -6.64 10.01
N ALA A 14 -9.33 -6.45 8.70
CA ALA A 14 -10.36 -5.95 7.82
C ALA A 14 -11.42 -7.04 7.58
N SER A 15 -12.70 -6.66 7.69
CA SER A 15 -13.84 -7.52 7.33
C SER A 15 -14.93 -6.67 6.68
N PRO A 16 -15.94 -7.29 6.04
CA PRO A 16 -17.09 -6.55 5.51
C PRO A 16 -17.80 -5.69 6.56
N GLU A 17 -17.85 -6.14 7.82
CA GLU A 17 -18.45 -5.40 8.94
C GLU A 17 -17.51 -4.34 9.53
N ARG A 18 -16.20 -4.46 9.28
CA ARG A 18 -15.14 -3.57 9.78
C ARG A 18 -14.21 -3.17 8.63
N PRO A 19 -14.65 -2.28 7.73
CA PRO A 19 -13.85 -1.87 6.61
C PRO A 19 -12.62 -1.08 7.08
N LEU A 20 -11.46 -1.40 6.51
CA LEU A 20 -10.24 -0.65 6.76
C LEU A 20 -10.18 0.55 5.82
N LEU A 21 -10.19 1.75 6.39
CA LEU A 21 -9.95 2.97 5.64
C LEU A 21 -8.45 3.18 5.50
N LEU A 22 -7.99 3.27 4.25
CA LEU A 22 -6.60 3.51 3.90
C LEU A 22 -6.46 4.90 3.25
N ARG A 23 -5.35 5.57 3.54
CA ARG A 23 -5.04 6.87 2.92
C ARG A 23 -4.08 6.66 1.75
N VAL A 24 -4.50 7.06 0.55
CA VAL A 24 -3.61 7.08 -0.61
C VAL A 24 -2.57 8.19 -0.43
N CYS A 25 -1.32 7.81 -0.15
CA CYS A 25 -0.23 8.75 0.09
C CYS A 25 0.68 8.92 -1.13
N TRP A 26 0.76 7.90 -2.01
CA TRP A 26 1.58 7.91 -3.21
C TRP A 26 0.92 7.21 -4.39
N ALA A 27 1.43 7.47 -5.58
CA ALA A 27 1.14 6.72 -6.79
C ALA A 27 2.47 6.28 -7.42
N VAL A 28 2.54 5.01 -7.84
CA VAL A 28 3.68 4.42 -8.55
C VAL A 28 3.20 3.99 -9.92
N ALA A 29 3.83 4.54 -10.95
CA ALA A 29 3.63 4.19 -12.34
C ALA A 29 4.73 3.25 -12.86
N ALA A 30 4.49 2.64 -14.03
CA ALA A 30 5.52 1.87 -14.71
C ALA A 30 6.69 2.79 -15.12
N GLY A 31 7.90 2.40 -14.74
CA GLY A 31 9.11 3.19 -15.00
C GLY A 31 9.47 4.19 -13.90
N ASP A 32 8.67 4.29 -12.83
CA ASP A 32 9.04 5.07 -11.65
C ASP A 32 10.14 4.36 -10.84
N GLU A 33 11.02 5.17 -10.24
CA GLU A 33 12.07 4.68 -9.35
C GLU A 33 11.50 4.12 -8.04
N PRO A 34 12.13 3.10 -7.43
CA PRO A 34 11.69 2.54 -6.17
C PRO A 34 11.71 3.62 -5.08
N THR A 35 10.54 3.92 -4.52
CA THR A 35 10.45 4.85 -3.39
C THR A 35 10.80 4.11 -2.10
N GLU A 36 11.66 4.71 -1.29
CA GLU A 36 11.94 4.21 0.06
C GLU A 36 10.98 4.87 1.05
N LEU A 37 10.28 4.04 1.83
CA LEU A 37 9.36 4.48 2.86
C LEU A 37 9.97 4.20 4.24
N ASP A 38 9.97 5.20 5.09
CA ASP A 38 10.29 5.05 6.52
C ASP A 38 9.10 4.37 7.23
N GLU A 39 9.37 3.46 8.15
CA GLU A 39 8.36 2.84 9.02
C GLU A 39 7.47 3.88 9.71
N ARG A 40 8.00 5.07 10.05
CA ARG A 40 7.24 6.18 10.62
C ARG A 40 6.04 6.61 9.77
N THR A 41 6.08 6.35 8.46
CA THR A 41 5.00 6.62 7.53
C THR A 41 3.74 5.82 7.87
N PHE A 42 3.89 4.66 8.52
CA PHE A 42 2.80 3.75 8.89
C PHE A 42 2.29 3.99 10.33
N HIS A 43 2.87 4.91 11.09
CA HIS A 43 2.47 5.17 12.50
C HIS A 43 1.34 6.21 12.65
N GLY A 44 0.56 6.43 11.58
CA GLY A 44 -0.57 7.38 11.58
C GLY A 44 -1.88 6.80 12.09
N ALA A 45 -2.86 7.66 12.37
CA ALA A 45 -4.24 7.23 12.71
C ALA A 45 -4.97 6.54 11.53
N VAL A 46 -4.43 6.67 10.32
CA VAL A 46 -4.92 6.01 9.11
C VAL A 46 -3.74 5.33 8.45
N GLU A 47 -3.92 4.06 8.14
CA GLU A 47 -2.90 3.23 7.48
C GLU A 47 -2.67 3.74 6.04
N PRO A 48 -1.41 4.03 5.64
CA PRO A 48 -1.12 4.52 4.31
C PRO A 48 -1.24 3.39 3.27
N CYS A 49 -1.69 3.74 2.07
CA CYS A 49 -1.60 2.90 0.89
C CYS A 49 -1.04 3.70 -0.30
N LEU A 50 -0.59 2.99 -1.31
CA LEU A 50 -0.15 3.59 -2.56
C LEU A 50 -0.99 3.07 -3.72
N LYS A 51 -1.27 3.94 -4.68
CA LYS A 51 -1.80 3.52 -5.97
C LYS A 51 -0.65 2.92 -6.78
N ILE A 52 -0.84 1.74 -7.35
CA ILE A 52 0.17 1.08 -8.20
C ILE A 52 -0.46 0.73 -9.54
N THR A 53 0.20 1.12 -10.63
CA THR A 53 -0.18 0.67 -11.96
C THR A 53 0.61 -0.57 -12.36
N THR A 54 0.11 -1.28 -13.36
CA THR A 54 0.83 -2.42 -13.96
C THR A 54 2.27 -2.04 -14.31
N GLY A 55 3.26 -2.78 -13.80
CA GLY A 55 4.68 -2.51 -14.07
C GLY A 55 5.34 -1.49 -13.14
N GLY A 56 4.60 -0.93 -12.18
CA GLY A 56 5.16 -0.09 -11.11
C GLY A 56 5.97 -0.92 -10.10
N ILE A 57 7.02 -0.31 -9.54
CA ILE A 57 7.88 -0.96 -8.55
C ILE A 57 7.33 -0.71 -7.14
N PHE A 58 7.09 -1.77 -6.37
CA PHE A 58 6.66 -1.62 -4.99
C PHE A 58 7.71 -0.87 -4.16
N PRO A 59 7.30 0.03 -3.28
CA PRO A 59 8.23 0.75 -2.42
C PRO A 59 8.87 -0.20 -1.40
N LYS A 60 10.12 0.11 -1.05
CA LYS A 60 10.86 -0.61 -0.01
C LYS A 60 10.63 0.08 1.33
N VAL A 61 10.17 -0.67 2.33
CA VAL A 61 10.10 -0.15 3.70
C VAL A 61 11.44 -0.41 4.36
N GLN A 62 12.14 0.65 4.79
CA GLN A 62 13.39 0.49 5.54
C GLN A 62 13.08 -0.08 6.92
N GLY A 63 13.56 -1.30 7.22
CA GLY A 63 13.44 -1.92 8.55
C GLY A 63 12.55 -3.18 8.62
N ALA A 64 11.68 -3.42 7.64
CA ALA A 64 10.78 -4.56 7.63
C ALA A 64 10.75 -5.31 6.28
N ILE A 65 10.60 -6.63 6.34
CA ILE A 65 10.17 -7.43 5.18
C ILE A 65 8.71 -7.02 4.90
N SER A 66 8.52 -6.02 4.04
CA SER A 66 7.19 -5.50 3.71
C SER A 66 6.54 -6.33 2.62
N CYS A 67 5.58 -7.17 3.01
CA CYS A 67 4.71 -7.87 2.07
C CYS A 67 3.59 -6.91 1.63
N TRP A 68 3.75 -6.30 0.47
CA TRP A 68 2.70 -5.53 -0.17
C TRP A 68 1.71 -6.45 -0.88
N ARG A 69 0.42 -6.18 -0.74
CA ARG A 69 -0.63 -6.80 -1.57
C ARG A 69 -1.32 -5.73 -2.39
N SER A 70 -1.47 -6.00 -3.68
CA SER A 70 -2.32 -5.21 -4.58
C SER A 70 -3.74 -5.75 -4.53
N GLU A 71 -4.69 -4.91 -4.13
CA GLU A 71 -6.12 -5.22 -4.21
C GLU A 71 -6.71 -4.60 -5.48
N SER A 72 -7.60 -5.33 -6.16
CA SER A 72 -8.36 -4.80 -7.30
C SER A 72 -9.70 -4.28 -6.80
N SER A 73 -9.99 -3.01 -7.11
CA SER A 73 -11.34 -2.47 -6.95
C SER A 73 -12.15 -2.86 -8.18
N THR A 74 -12.85 -3.99 -8.11
CA THR A 74 -13.98 -4.25 -9.02
C THR A 74 -15.12 -3.34 -8.58
N GLY A 75 -15.35 -2.27 -9.35
CA GLY A 75 -16.55 -1.46 -9.26
C GLY A 75 -17.77 -2.17 -9.81
#